data_AF-A0A968YV07-F1
#
_entry.id   AF-A0A968YV07-F1
#
_cell.length_a   1.000
_cell.length_b   1.000
_cell.length_c   1.000
_cell.angle_alpha   90.00
_cell.angle_beta   90.00
_cell.angle_gamma   90.00
#
_symmetry.space_group_name_H-M   'P 1'
#
loop_
_entity.id
_entity.type
_entity.pdbx_description
1 polymer ?
#
loop_
_entity_poly.entity_id
_entity_poly.type
_entity_poly.pdbx_seq_one_letter_code
_entity_poly.pdbx_strand_id
1 'polypeptide(L)'
;MDKVVVLNFVVGDFQRGFTVTLQIGQEGASLSAGTSGGLPPCPKLPQYYKKWQQAHHHQLSRAIKPKFGVTNASINTEQAVGAALALRNQLNTWFNQSEEFRLIRERLKEILHRDDTVRILLQTENSEVQQLPWHLWDFFERYPNAELALSTTTFEAATTVKNTTPREKVRILAILGDRTGIDIDTDRQLLQKNLASAEIVFLVEPSRQELNEKLWDNSGWSILFFAGHGETEGDTGKIHINPSESLTIPELNYAITAAMQRDLRLAIFNCCDGLGLARQLASLQLPQVIVMREPVADKVAQEFLKYFLAAFASGKPLYLSVRQARERLEWLENQFPYASWLPVICQNPAELPPRWIDLGDTPRFPYKGLSVFREEDKSVFFGREAFTHRLLEAVKNKPIVGVIGPSGRGKSSVVFAGLIPYLLKEPDKWQIVDFRPGKHPLDALAAALVTMQSTQADVGNEEESQTNQAARLFQIHQLATELRSNKDTLTQFIARISSVHAKSIVLVADQFEELYTLCPDFEERESFLDCLLGAVYDAPYFKLVLTLRSDFYGYAQSHRAFNDALENNCLNLGPMNEQELQERSHVLHIPAVSH
;
A
#
# COMPACT_ATOMS: atom_id res chain seq x y z
N MET A 1 11.01 -3.77 -5.86
CA MET A 1 9.73 -4.13 -6.53
C MET A 1 8.99 -5.04 -5.58
N ASP A 2 7.68 -4.85 -5.42
CA ASP A 2 6.92 -5.67 -4.48
C ASP A 2 6.62 -7.04 -5.11
N LYS A 3 7.14 -8.09 -4.47
CA LYS A 3 7.03 -9.48 -4.91
C LYS A 3 5.99 -10.20 -4.06
N VAL A 4 5.19 -11.05 -4.70
CA VAL A 4 4.26 -11.94 -4.03
C VAL A 4 4.71 -13.37 -4.24
N VAL A 5 4.84 -14.10 -3.15
CA VAL A 5 5.18 -15.52 -3.11
C VAL A 5 3.99 -16.25 -2.49
N VAL A 6 3.44 -17.23 -3.20
CA VAL A 6 2.38 -18.09 -2.67
C VAL A 6 2.95 -19.48 -2.43
N LEU A 7 2.88 -19.94 -1.19
CA LEU A 7 3.22 -21.29 -0.77
C LEU A 7 1.91 -22.02 -0.46
N ASN A 8 1.48 -22.90 -1.37
CA ASN A 8 0.24 -23.64 -1.22
C ASN A 8 0.50 -25.09 -0.77
N PHE A 9 -0.01 -25.43 0.40
CA PHE A 9 0.05 -26.77 1.00
C PHE A 9 -1.17 -27.56 0.55
N VAL A 10 -1.02 -28.32 -0.54
CA VAL A 10 -2.13 -28.91 -1.31
C VAL A 10 -2.73 -30.14 -0.62
N VAL A 11 -1.87 -31.10 -0.25
CA VAL A 11 -2.27 -32.34 0.43
C VAL A 11 -1.18 -32.74 1.41
N GLY A 12 -1.56 -33.14 2.62
CA GLY A 12 -0.63 -33.70 3.58
C GLY A 12 -1.02 -33.51 5.04
N ASP A 13 -0.24 -34.17 5.89
CA ASP A 13 -0.27 -34.02 7.33
C ASP A 13 1.13 -34.23 7.91
N PHE A 14 1.32 -33.97 9.20
CA PHE A 14 2.64 -34.14 9.83
C PHE A 14 3.09 -35.61 9.93
N GLN A 15 2.23 -36.60 9.68
CA GLN A 15 2.57 -38.03 9.70
C GLN A 15 3.05 -38.53 8.33
N ARG A 16 2.50 -37.97 7.25
CA ARG A 16 2.74 -38.41 5.85
C ARG A 16 3.60 -37.43 5.06
N GLY A 17 3.78 -36.21 5.55
CA GLY A 17 4.42 -35.12 4.81
C GLY A 17 3.40 -34.29 4.02
N PHE A 18 3.87 -33.21 3.41
CA PHE A 18 3.05 -32.27 2.64
C PHE A 18 3.57 -32.11 1.22
N THR A 19 2.67 -32.03 0.25
CA THR A 19 2.97 -31.50 -1.08
C THR A 19 2.81 -29.98 -1.06
N VAL A 20 3.84 -29.25 -1.47
CA VAL A 20 3.85 -27.80 -1.49
C VAL A 20 4.09 -27.31 -2.91
N THR A 21 3.29 -26.34 -3.35
CA THR A 21 3.50 -25.64 -4.63
C THR A 21 3.88 -24.19 -4.37
N LEU A 22 4.81 -23.69 -5.18
CA LEU A 22 5.36 -22.34 -5.10
C LEU A 22 4.94 -21.56 -6.33
N GLN A 23 4.24 -20.44 -6.15
CA GLN A 23 3.99 -19.47 -7.22
C GLN A 23 4.64 -18.14 -6.84
N ILE A 24 5.19 -17.42 -7.82
CA ILE A 24 5.85 -16.13 -7.58
C ILE A 24 5.42 -15.14 -8.66
N GLY A 25 5.14 -13.90 -8.29
CA GLY A 25 4.85 -12.82 -9.23
C GLY A 25 5.20 -11.44 -8.68
N GLN A 26 4.96 -10.42 -9.48
CA GLN A 26 4.91 -9.04 -9.00
C GLN A 26 3.50 -8.75 -8.47
N GLU A 27 3.41 -7.85 -7.49
CA GLU A 27 2.13 -7.40 -6.96
C GLU A 27 1.24 -6.82 -8.07
N GLY A 28 -0.01 -7.28 -8.16
CA GLY A 28 -0.96 -6.87 -9.20
C GLY A 28 -0.76 -7.50 -10.58
N ALA A 29 0.26 -8.36 -10.77
CA ALA A 29 0.52 -9.08 -12.02
C ALA A 29 0.12 -10.57 -11.92
N SER A 30 0.00 -11.25 -13.06
CA SER A 30 -0.21 -12.70 -13.10
C SER A 30 0.97 -13.43 -12.43
N LEU A 31 0.65 -14.40 -11.56
CA LEU A 31 1.65 -15.26 -10.93
C LEU A 31 2.27 -16.19 -11.98
N SER A 32 3.60 -16.35 -11.95
CA SER A 32 4.31 -17.25 -12.86
C SER A 32 4.05 -18.73 -12.51
N ALA A 33 4.09 -19.60 -13.53
CA ALA A 33 3.87 -21.04 -13.37
C ALA A 33 4.81 -21.63 -12.32
N GLY A 34 4.21 -22.34 -11.36
CA GLY A 34 4.84 -22.67 -10.09
C GLY A 34 5.77 -23.88 -10.11
N THR A 35 6.66 -23.94 -9.12
CA THR A 35 7.50 -25.12 -8.83
C THR A 35 6.83 -25.96 -7.74
N SER A 36 6.75 -27.26 -7.93
CA SER A 36 6.24 -28.19 -6.92
C SER A 36 7.39 -28.83 -6.14
N GLY A 37 7.18 -29.04 -4.85
CA GLY A 37 8.10 -29.74 -3.95
C GLY A 37 7.33 -30.42 -2.81
N GLY A 38 8.08 -30.94 -1.84
CA GLY A 38 7.52 -31.68 -0.71
C GLY A 38 8.18 -31.31 0.62
N LEU A 39 7.44 -31.51 1.70
CA LEU A 39 7.98 -31.50 3.06
C LEU A 39 7.80 -32.90 3.65
N PRO A 40 8.85 -33.50 4.22
CA PRO A 40 8.78 -34.86 4.74
C PRO A 40 7.89 -34.94 5.99
N PRO A 41 7.47 -36.14 6.41
CA PRO A 41 6.85 -36.36 7.71
C PRO A 41 7.61 -35.70 8.86
N CYS A 42 6.91 -34.96 9.72
CA CYS A 42 7.48 -34.37 10.93
C CYS A 42 6.49 -34.42 12.10
N PRO A 43 6.16 -35.63 12.60
CA PRO A 43 5.08 -35.83 13.59
C PRO A 43 5.39 -35.22 14.96
N LYS A 44 6.65 -34.87 15.21
CA LYS A 44 7.09 -34.21 16.45
C LYS A 44 6.81 -32.71 16.45
N LEU A 45 6.67 -32.05 15.29
CA LEU A 45 6.55 -30.59 15.23
C LEU A 45 5.29 -30.07 15.95
N PRO A 46 4.09 -30.67 15.77
CA PRO A 46 2.91 -30.29 16.55
C PRO A 46 3.10 -30.47 18.06
N GLN A 47 3.92 -31.45 18.48
CA GLN A 47 4.22 -31.67 19.90
C GLN A 47 5.11 -30.56 20.47
N TYR A 48 6.09 -30.08 19.71
CA TYR A 48 6.90 -28.92 20.11
C TYR A 48 6.05 -27.65 20.20
N TYR A 49 5.11 -27.48 19.26
CA TYR A 49 4.16 -26.36 19.32
C TYR A 49 3.31 -26.43 20.59
N LYS A 50 2.70 -27.58 20.89
CA LYS A 50 1.91 -27.77 22.12
C LYS A 50 2.71 -27.52 23.39
N LYS A 51 3.97 -27.95 23.45
CA LYS A 51 4.85 -27.68 24.61
C LYS A 51 5.09 -26.18 24.81
N TRP A 52 5.37 -25.46 23.72
CA TRP A 52 5.51 -24.00 23.76
C TRP A 52 4.21 -23.32 24.17
N GLN A 53 3.08 -23.70 23.55
CA GLN A 53 1.76 -23.17 23.83
C GLN A 53 1.38 -23.31 25.32
N GLN A 54 1.59 -24.50 25.89
CA GLN A 54 1.35 -24.74 27.32
C GLN A 54 2.21 -23.84 28.21
N ALA A 55 3.50 -23.72 27.90
CA ALA A 55 4.40 -22.84 28.66
C ALA A 55 3.95 -21.37 28.59
N HIS A 56 3.54 -20.91 27.40
CA HIS A 56 3.03 -19.57 27.18
C HIS A 56 1.74 -19.30 27.96
N HIS A 57 0.74 -20.19 27.89
CA HIS A 57 -0.52 -20.04 28.64
C HIS A 57 -0.31 -20.05 30.16
N HIS A 58 0.60 -20.91 30.66
CA HIS A 58 0.96 -20.92 32.08
C HIS A 58 1.61 -19.62 32.53
N GLN A 59 2.41 -18.98 31.68
CA GLN A 59 3.03 -17.70 32.01
C GLN A 59 2.03 -16.55 31.94
N LEU A 60 1.16 -16.54 30.94
CA LEU A 60 0.10 -15.56 30.77
C LEU A 60 -0.86 -15.55 31.98
N SER A 61 -1.30 -16.73 32.41
CA SER A 61 -2.19 -16.86 33.58
C SER A 61 -1.58 -16.30 34.87
N ARG A 62 -0.25 -16.40 35.04
CA ARG A 62 0.47 -15.76 36.16
C ARG A 62 0.58 -14.25 36.01
N ALA A 63 0.81 -13.75 34.80
CA ALA A 63 0.91 -12.32 34.53
C ALA A 63 -0.43 -11.59 34.75
N ILE A 64 -1.56 -12.26 34.49
CA ILE A 64 -2.91 -11.70 34.63
C ILE A 64 -3.47 -11.85 36.07
N LYS A 65 -3.03 -12.86 36.85
CA LYS A 65 -3.48 -13.07 38.24
C LYS A 65 -2.31 -12.92 39.27
N PRO A 66 -1.94 -11.70 39.67
CA PRO A 66 -0.83 -11.49 40.63
C PRO A 66 -1.22 -11.66 42.11
N LYS A 67 -2.50 -11.88 42.45
CA LYS A 67 -2.94 -12.05 43.85
C LYS A 67 -3.05 -13.54 44.18
N PHE A 68 -1.96 -14.14 44.68
CA PHE A 68 -1.91 -15.13 45.77
C PHE A 68 -0.49 -15.71 45.85
N GLY A 69 0.25 -15.36 46.91
CA GLY A 69 1.32 -16.15 47.50
C GLY A 69 2.58 -16.38 46.66
N VAL A 70 3.68 -15.75 47.09
CA VAL A 70 5.06 -16.08 46.68
C VAL A 70 5.28 -17.60 46.78
N THR A 71 5.42 -18.26 45.64
CA THR A 71 6.03 -19.59 45.56
C THR A 71 7.18 -19.53 44.56
N ASN A 72 8.36 -19.84 45.08
CA ASN A 72 9.67 -19.90 44.41
C ASN A 72 9.57 -20.42 42.97
N ALA A 73 9.76 -19.55 41.96
CA ALA A 73 9.69 -19.96 40.55
C ALA A 73 10.73 -19.23 39.69
N SER A 74 12.01 -19.41 39.99
CA SER A 74 13.10 -19.18 39.04
C SER A 74 13.15 -20.25 37.92
N ILE A 75 12.29 -21.27 37.95
CA ILE A 75 12.38 -22.49 37.13
C ILE A 75 11.53 -22.44 35.83
N ASN A 76 10.61 -21.48 35.64
CA ASN A 76 9.63 -21.54 34.53
C ASN A 76 9.96 -20.73 33.26
N THR A 77 10.69 -19.61 33.36
CA THR A 77 11.05 -18.82 32.16
C THR A 77 12.04 -19.58 31.28
N GLU A 78 13.00 -20.28 31.88
CA GLU A 78 13.94 -21.13 31.15
C GLU A 78 13.24 -22.27 30.38
N GLN A 79 12.17 -22.82 30.93
CA GLN A 79 11.37 -23.86 30.24
C GLN A 79 10.61 -23.30 29.04
N ALA A 80 9.98 -22.13 29.16
CA ALA A 80 9.32 -21.46 28.05
C ALA A 80 10.33 -21.10 26.95
N VAL A 81 11.50 -20.57 27.35
CA VAL A 81 12.60 -20.25 26.44
C VAL A 81 13.11 -21.51 25.72
N GLY A 82 13.34 -22.60 26.46
CA GLY A 82 13.78 -23.88 25.89
C GLY A 82 12.76 -24.50 24.94
N ALA A 83 11.46 -24.46 25.27
CA ALA A 83 10.40 -24.99 24.42
C ALA A 83 10.29 -24.24 23.09
N ALA A 84 10.39 -22.92 23.12
CA ALA A 84 10.41 -22.09 21.92
C ALA A 84 11.67 -22.29 21.06
N LEU A 85 12.86 -22.34 21.68
CA LEU A 85 14.10 -22.65 20.95
C LEU A 85 14.00 -24.02 20.26
N ALA A 86 13.47 -25.02 20.97
CA ALA A 86 13.25 -26.34 20.40
C ALA A 86 12.26 -26.31 19.21
N LEU A 87 11.17 -25.56 19.32
CA LEU A 87 10.21 -25.38 18.22
C LEU A 87 10.86 -24.69 17.01
N ARG A 88 11.57 -23.57 17.22
CA ARG A 88 12.29 -22.85 16.14
C ARG A 88 13.30 -23.74 15.44
N ASN A 89 14.08 -24.49 16.21
CA ASN A 89 15.09 -25.40 15.66
C ASN A 89 14.44 -26.54 14.87
N GLN A 90 13.37 -27.14 15.40
CA GLN A 90 12.66 -28.21 14.70
C GLN A 90 12.00 -27.70 13.41
N LEU A 91 11.39 -26.51 13.43
CA LEU A 91 10.79 -25.87 12.27
C LEU A 91 11.83 -25.65 11.16
N ASN A 92 12.97 -25.03 11.48
CA ASN A 92 14.03 -24.79 10.51
C ASN A 92 14.71 -26.08 10.04
N THR A 93 14.87 -27.07 10.92
CA THR A 93 15.36 -28.41 10.54
C THR A 93 14.46 -29.04 9.49
N TRP A 94 13.14 -28.97 9.71
CA TRP A 94 12.14 -29.52 8.79
C TRP A 94 12.19 -28.86 7.41
N PHE A 95 12.35 -27.54 7.33
CA PHE A 95 12.51 -26.83 6.06
C PHE A 95 13.86 -27.07 5.41
N ASN A 96 14.96 -27.00 6.15
CA ASN A 96 16.30 -26.93 5.58
C ASN A 96 16.88 -28.29 5.20
N GLN A 97 16.52 -29.35 5.93
CA GLN A 97 17.02 -30.70 5.67
C GLN A 97 16.13 -31.48 4.70
N SER A 98 14.98 -30.93 4.31
CA SER A 98 14.13 -31.53 3.27
C SER A 98 14.79 -31.37 1.90
N GLU A 99 15.14 -32.49 1.26
CA GLU A 99 15.57 -32.52 -0.14
C GLU A 99 14.39 -32.23 -1.08
N GLU A 100 13.19 -32.68 -0.72
CA GLU A 100 11.96 -32.44 -1.49
C GLU A 100 11.56 -30.95 -1.53
N PHE A 101 11.93 -30.18 -0.49
CA PHE A 101 11.68 -28.74 -0.42
C PHE A 101 12.83 -27.92 -1.02
N ARG A 102 13.95 -28.58 -1.37
CA ARG A 102 15.16 -27.92 -1.87
C ARG A 102 14.89 -27.10 -3.13
N LEU A 103 14.13 -27.66 -4.07
CA LEU A 103 13.78 -27.00 -5.34
C LEU A 103 13.05 -25.67 -5.09
N ILE A 104 12.12 -25.63 -4.14
CA ILE A 104 11.42 -24.41 -3.74
C ILE A 104 12.43 -23.40 -3.13
N ARG A 105 13.32 -23.85 -2.23
CA ARG A 105 14.32 -22.96 -1.60
C ARG A 105 15.30 -22.38 -2.62
N GLU A 106 15.79 -23.18 -3.56
CA GLU A 106 16.70 -22.73 -4.62
C GLU A 106 15.99 -21.74 -5.55
N ARG A 107 14.75 -22.04 -5.96
CA ARG A 107 13.96 -21.15 -6.81
C ARG A 107 13.69 -19.80 -6.17
N LEU A 108 13.37 -19.77 -4.88
CA LEU A 108 13.22 -18.52 -4.11
C LEU A 108 14.52 -17.72 -4.07
N LYS A 109 15.68 -18.38 -3.96
CA LYS A 109 16.99 -17.71 -3.94
C LYS A 109 17.41 -17.19 -5.31
N GLU A 110 16.99 -17.84 -6.39
CA GLU A 110 17.26 -17.39 -7.76
C GLU A 110 16.49 -16.12 -8.13
N ILE A 111 15.23 -16.03 -7.68
CA ILE A 111 14.31 -14.97 -8.12
C ILE A 111 14.32 -13.74 -7.20
N LEU A 112 14.53 -13.95 -5.89
CA LEU A 112 14.43 -12.89 -4.91
C LEU A 112 15.79 -12.28 -4.58
N HIS A 113 15.85 -10.95 -4.55
CA HIS A 113 16.98 -10.19 -4.05
C HIS A 113 16.76 -9.80 -2.58
N ARG A 114 17.85 -9.52 -1.84
CA ARG A 114 17.76 -9.16 -0.42
C ARG A 114 16.96 -7.88 -0.16
N ASP A 115 16.99 -6.94 -1.10
CA ASP A 115 16.33 -5.64 -0.99
C ASP A 115 14.87 -5.66 -1.49
N ASP A 116 14.40 -6.78 -2.04
CA ASP A 116 13.01 -6.92 -2.48
C ASP A 116 12.06 -6.87 -1.28
N THR A 117 10.95 -6.15 -1.43
CA THR A 117 9.80 -6.29 -0.55
C THR A 117 9.06 -7.56 -0.93
N VAL A 118 8.92 -8.51 -0.01
CA VAL A 118 8.34 -9.83 -0.31
C VAL A 118 7.15 -10.12 0.60
N ARG A 119 5.99 -10.37 0.01
CA ARG A 119 4.82 -10.90 0.74
C ARG A 119 4.75 -12.40 0.52
N ILE A 120 4.77 -13.18 1.60
CA ILE A 120 4.55 -14.62 1.53
C ILE A 120 3.11 -14.92 1.94
N LEU A 121 2.32 -15.50 1.04
CA LEU A 121 0.99 -16.01 1.31
C LEU A 121 1.09 -17.51 1.54
N LEU A 122 0.83 -17.95 2.76
CA LEU A 122 0.72 -19.36 3.11
C LEU A 122 -0.73 -19.81 2.91
N GLN A 123 -0.97 -20.55 1.84
CA GLN A 123 -2.29 -21.11 1.51
C GLN A 123 -2.41 -22.53 2.06
N THR A 124 -3.35 -22.73 2.99
CA THR A 124 -3.63 -24.05 3.56
C THR A 124 -4.94 -24.05 4.34
N GLU A 125 -5.65 -25.19 4.30
CA GLU A 125 -6.79 -25.47 5.19
C GLU A 125 -6.37 -26.28 6.43
N ASN A 126 -5.09 -26.66 6.54
CA ASN A 126 -4.60 -27.44 7.68
C ASN A 126 -4.37 -26.54 8.91
N SER A 127 -5.11 -26.83 9.98
CA SER A 127 -5.10 -26.06 11.22
C SER A 127 -3.77 -26.06 11.95
N GLU A 128 -3.08 -27.21 12.00
CA GLU A 128 -1.79 -27.35 12.66
C GLU A 128 -0.69 -26.60 11.90
N VAL A 129 -0.79 -26.51 10.56
CA VAL A 129 0.12 -25.73 9.71
C VAL A 129 -0.07 -24.24 9.95
N GLN A 130 -1.32 -23.74 10.00
CA GLN A 130 -1.63 -22.33 10.28
C GLN A 130 -1.12 -21.85 11.66
N GLN A 131 -1.08 -22.75 12.64
CA GLN A 131 -0.58 -22.48 13.99
C GLN A 131 0.93 -22.24 14.06
N LEU A 132 1.73 -22.68 13.08
CA LEU A 132 3.18 -22.56 13.23
C LEU A 132 3.65 -21.09 13.17
N PRO A 133 4.69 -20.71 13.93
CA PRO A 133 5.31 -19.39 13.87
C PRO A 133 6.23 -19.28 12.64
N TRP A 134 5.63 -19.15 11.46
CA TRP A 134 6.34 -19.17 10.17
C TRP A 134 7.42 -18.10 9.99
N HIS A 135 7.27 -16.95 10.64
CA HIS A 135 8.28 -15.89 10.63
C HIS A 135 9.62 -16.32 11.26
N LEU A 136 9.67 -17.45 11.96
CA LEU A 136 10.90 -18.04 12.50
C LEU A 136 11.69 -18.85 11.47
N TRP A 137 11.15 -19.00 10.26
CA TRP A 137 11.91 -19.55 9.15
C TRP A 137 13.08 -18.61 8.82
N ASP A 138 14.29 -19.17 8.77
CA ASP A 138 15.55 -18.45 8.47
C ASP A 138 15.53 -17.62 7.18
N PHE A 139 14.59 -17.89 6.27
CA PHE A 139 14.26 -17.04 5.14
C PHE A 139 14.06 -15.56 5.54
N PHE A 140 13.35 -15.27 6.63
CA PHE A 140 13.04 -13.90 7.04
C PHE A 140 14.24 -13.15 7.63
N GLU A 141 15.30 -13.87 8.02
CA GLU A 141 16.60 -13.28 8.37
C GLU A 141 17.39 -12.90 7.11
N ARG A 142 17.25 -13.68 6.04
CA ARG A 142 17.90 -13.40 4.75
C ARG A 142 17.21 -12.29 3.97
N TYR A 143 15.89 -12.18 4.07
CA TYR A 143 15.06 -11.19 3.38
C TYR A 143 14.38 -10.28 4.42
N PRO A 144 15.04 -9.18 4.84
CA PRO A 144 14.56 -8.32 5.93
C PRO A 144 13.27 -7.56 5.58
N ASN A 145 12.97 -7.38 4.28
CA ASN A 145 11.74 -6.76 3.81
C ASN A 145 10.65 -7.79 3.44
N ALA A 146 10.71 -8.99 4.05
CA ALA A 146 9.70 -10.03 3.86
C ALA A 146 8.78 -10.17 5.08
N GLU A 147 7.49 -10.44 4.88
CA GLU A 147 6.57 -10.83 5.95
C GLU A 147 5.50 -11.79 5.42
N LEU A 148 4.91 -12.59 6.31
CA LEU A 148 3.98 -13.66 5.99
C LEU A 148 2.54 -13.36 6.40
N ALA A 149 1.60 -13.82 5.58
CA ALA A 149 0.20 -13.93 5.92
C ALA A 149 -0.34 -15.34 5.66
N LEU A 150 -1.38 -15.69 6.41
CA LEU A 150 -2.21 -16.86 6.16
C LEU A 150 -3.27 -16.50 5.12
N SER A 151 -3.59 -17.45 4.25
CA SER A 151 -4.63 -17.31 3.23
C SER A 151 -5.46 -18.59 3.17
N THR A 152 -6.76 -18.45 2.96
CA THR A 152 -7.62 -19.59 2.62
C THR A 152 -7.34 -20.05 1.20
N THR A 153 -7.71 -21.29 0.89
CA THR A 153 -7.67 -21.83 -0.47
C THR A 153 -8.92 -21.47 -1.28
N THR A 154 -10.02 -21.19 -0.57
CA THR A 154 -11.29 -20.75 -1.16
C THR A 154 -11.48 -19.26 -0.88
N PHE A 155 -11.56 -18.47 -1.94
CA PHE A 155 -11.65 -17.02 -1.84
C PHE A 155 -12.33 -16.42 -3.08
N GLU A 156 -12.97 -15.27 -2.89
CA GLU A 156 -13.57 -14.48 -3.96
C GLU A 156 -13.16 -13.01 -3.78
N ALA A 157 -13.07 -12.27 -4.89
CA ALA A 157 -12.85 -10.84 -4.84
C ALA A 157 -14.08 -10.16 -4.21
N ALA A 158 -13.86 -9.22 -3.29
CA ALA A 158 -14.96 -8.53 -2.63
C ALA A 158 -15.73 -7.70 -3.66
N THR A 159 -17.04 -7.95 -3.78
CA THR A 159 -17.92 -7.16 -4.67
C THR A 159 -18.05 -5.76 -4.08
N THR A 160 -17.16 -4.85 -4.47
CA THR A 160 -17.20 -3.46 -4.00
C THR A 160 -18.15 -2.67 -4.89
N VAL A 161 -19.15 -2.01 -4.32
CA VAL A 161 -19.95 -1.02 -5.06
C VAL A 161 -19.04 0.19 -5.28
N LYS A 162 -18.76 0.55 -6.54
CA LYS A 162 -17.89 1.69 -6.96
C LYS A 162 -18.40 3.09 -6.56
N ASN A 163 -19.25 3.21 -5.55
CA ASN A 163 -19.89 4.45 -5.12
C ASN A 163 -19.33 4.97 -3.79
N THR A 164 -18.02 4.98 -3.59
CA THR A 164 -17.41 5.67 -2.45
C THR A 164 -16.75 6.94 -2.90
N THR A 165 -17.40 8.07 -2.60
CA THR A 165 -16.76 9.39 -2.58
C THR A 165 -15.43 9.30 -1.83
N PRO A 166 -14.33 9.88 -2.36
CA PRO A 166 -13.04 9.89 -1.70
C PRO A 166 -13.17 10.44 -0.27
N ARG A 167 -12.66 9.69 0.72
CA ARG A 167 -12.73 10.11 2.14
C ARG A 167 -11.49 10.91 2.52
N GLU A 168 -11.70 12.04 3.19
CA GLU A 168 -10.63 12.92 3.69
C GLU A 168 -9.82 12.29 4.84
N LYS A 169 -10.42 11.40 5.63
CA LYS A 169 -9.80 10.76 6.80
C LYS A 169 -10.07 9.27 6.81
N VAL A 170 -9.13 8.48 7.35
CA VAL A 170 -9.39 7.07 7.68
C VAL A 170 -10.49 7.05 8.72
N ARG A 171 -11.59 6.32 8.46
CA ARG A 171 -12.64 6.10 9.45
C ARG A 171 -12.43 4.76 10.14
N ILE A 172 -12.38 4.78 11.46
CA ILE A 172 -12.14 3.60 12.30
C ILE A 172 -13.32 3.41 13.23
N LEU A 173 -13.97 2.24 13.14
CA LEU A 173 -14.91 1.79 14.15
C LEU A 173 -14.15 0.99 15.20
N ALA A 174 -14.00 1.54 16.40
CA ALA A 174 -13.31 0.89 17.51
C ALA A 174 -14.31 0.34 18.52
N ILE A 175 -14.44 -0.98 18.55
CA ILE A 175 -15.30 -1.72 19.47
C ILE A 175 -14.45 -2.14 20.67
N LEU A 176 -14.76 -1.57 21.83
CA LEU A 176 -14.17 -1.93 23.12
C LEU A 176 -15.20 -2.79 23.83
N GLY A 177 -14.99 -4.10 23.82
CA GLY A 177 -15.89 -5.11 24.37
C GLY A 177 -15.87 -5.16 25.90
N ASP A 178 -16.18 -6.33 26.45
CA ASP A 178 -16.16 -6.56 27.91
C ASP A 178 -14.80 -6.18 28.52
N ARG A 179 -14.82 -5.20 29.44
CA ARG A 179 -13.63 -4.65 30.12
C ARG A 179 -13.06 -5.56 31.22
N THR A 180 -13.66 -6.72 31.49
CA THR A 180 -13.30 -7.56 32.65
C THR A 180 -11.85 -8.03 32.56
N GLY A 181 -10.96 -7.38 33.31
CA GLY A 181 -9.52 -7.69 33.29
C GLY A 181 -8.77 -7.14 32.07
N ILE A 182 -9.38 -6.23 31.30
CA ILE A 182 -8.81 -5.57 30.13
C ILE A 182 -8.83 -4.05 30.32
N ASP A 183 -7.71 -3.38 30.08
CA ASP A 183 -7.55 -1.93 30.13
C ASP A 183 -7.90 -1.29 28.77
N ILE A 184 -9.21 -1.22 28.52
CA ILE A 184 -9.77 -0.59 27.32
C ILE A 184 -9.50 0.92 27.24
N ASP A 185 -9.20 1.59 28.36
CA ASP A 185 -8.91 3.02 28.39
C ASP A 185 -7.53 3.30 27.80
N THR A 186 -6.55 2.44 28.05
CA THR A 186 -5.24 2.52 27.39
C THR A 186 -5.37 2.29 25.88
N ASP A 187 -6.16 1.31 25.42
CA ASP A 187 -6.42 1.10 23.98
C ASP A 187 -7.05 2.35 23.33
N ARG A 188 -8.03 2.95 24.00
CA ARG A 188 -8.67 4.21 23.57
C ARG A 188 -7.65 5.35 23.43
N GLN A 189 -6.80 5.54 24.44
CA GLN A 189 -5.77 6.58 24.42
C GLN A 189 -4.73 6.35 23.31
N LEU A 190 -4.32 5.09 23.08
CA LEU A 190 -3.38 4.73 22.03
C LEU A 190 -3.95 5.02 20.64
N LEU A 191 -5.21 4.68 20.40
CA LEU A 191 -5.90 5.00 19.15
C LEU A 191 -5.99 6.51 18.94
N GLN A 192 -6.40 7.27 19.94
CA GLN A 192 -6.50 8.74 19.85
C GLN A 192 -5.13 9.42 19.65
N LYS A 193 -4.09 8.95 20.33
CA LYS A 193 -2.76 9.57 20.30
C LYS A 193 -1.99 9.28 19.01
N ASN A 194 -2.05 8.04 18.52
CA ASN A 194 -1.26 7.63 17.35
C ASN A 194 -1.93 7.95 16.01
N LEU A 195 -3.25 8.20 16.00
CA LEU A 195 -4.03 8.39 14.79
C LEU A 195 -4.78 9.73 14.78
N ALA A 196 -4.07 10.83 15.05
CA ALA A 196 -4.67 12.16 15.09
C ALA A 196 -5.30 12.61 13.74
N SER A 197 -4.88 12.00 12.62
CA SER A 197 -5.47 12.24 11.29
C SER A 197 -6.71 11.39 10.99
N ALA A 198 -7.00 10.34 11.77
CA ALA A 198 -8.14 9.45 11.57
C ALA A 198 -9.39 9.93 12.31
N GLU A 199 -10.57 9.66 11.75
CA GLU A 199 -11.84 9.75 12.47
C GLU A 199 -12.10 8.41 13.18
N ILE A 200 -12.12 8.44 14.51
CA ILE A 200 -12.31 7.23 15.32
C ILE A 200 -13.63 7.34 16.08
N VAL A 201 -14.51 6.37 15.86
CA VAL A 201 -15.75 6.22 16.61
C VAL A 201 -15.61 5.05 17.57
N PHE A 202 -15.72 5.33 18.86
CA PHE A 202 -15.62 4.34 19.92
C PHE A 202 -17.01 3.82 20.31
N LEU A 203 -17.17 2.51 20.32
CA LEU A 203 -18.27 1.80 20.95
C LEU A 203 -17.73 1.10 22.19
N VAL A 204 -18.16 1.55 23.37
CA VAL A 204 -17.67 1.01 24.66
C VAL A 204 -18.76 0.17 25.29
N GLU A 205 -18.50 -1.13 25.39
CA GLU A 205 -19.45 -2.15 25.82
C GLU A 205 -20.83 -2.01 25.14
N PRO A 206 -20.89 -1.90 23.80
CA PRO A 206 -22.12 -1.60 23.08
C PRO A 206 -23.15 -2.72 23.22
N SER A 207 -24.42 -2.37 23.05
CA SER A 207 -25.47 -3.37 22.81
C SER A 207 -25.35 -3.98 21.41
N ARG A 208 -25.91 -5.17 21.20
CA ARG A 208 -26.04 -5.78 19.86
C ARG A 208 -26.68 -4.83 18.84
N GLN A 209 -27.70 -4.08 19.25
CA GLN A 209 -28.40 -3.13 18.37
C GLN A 209 -27.48 -1.98 17.94
N GLU A 210 -26.79 -1.35 18.89
CA GLU A 210 -25.89 -0.23 18.63
C GLU A 210 -24.73 -0.62 17.70
N LEU A 211 -24.14 -1.79 17.95
CA LEU A 211 -23.08 -2.32 17.08
C LEU A 211 -23.60 -2.55 15.66
N ASN A 212 -24.77 -3.18 15.52
CA ASN A 212 -25.35 -3.41 14.21
C ASN A 212 -25.64 -2.07 13.50
N GLU A 213 -26.31 -1.12 14.15
CA GLU A 213 -26.60 0.20 13.57
C GLU A 213 -25.34 0.92 13.06
N LYS A 214 -24.23 0.85 13.81
CA LYS A 214 -22.95 1.43 13.37
C LYS A 214 -22.31 0.70 12.21
N LEU A 215 -22.31 -0.63 12.20
CA LEU A 215 -21.77 -1.38 11.05
C LEU A 215 -22.55 -1.09 9.76
N TRP A 216 -23.84 -0.76 9.88
CA TRP A 216 -24.71 -0.32 8.78
C TRP A 216 -24.69 1.21 8.54
N ASP A 217 -23.68 1.94 9.01
CA ASP A 217 -23.50 3.36 8.69
C ASP A 217 -23.24 3.54 7.17
N ASN A 218 -24.01 4.42 6.53
CA ASN A 218 -23.87 4.74 5.10
C ASN A 218 -22.56 5.43 4.77
N SER A 219 -21.99 6.14 5.75
CA SER A 219 -20.69 6.78 5.63
C SER A 219 -19.56 5.75 5.53
N GLY A 220 -19.80 4.51 5.97
CA GLY A 220 -18.90 3.35 5.92
C GLY A 220 -17.65 3.48 6.79
N TRP A 221 -16.88 2.38 6.86
CA TRP A 221 -15.71 2.26 7.74
C TRP A 221 -14.53 1.78 6.91
N SER A 222 -13.32 2.24 7.23
CA SER A 222 -12.10 1.80 6.55
C SER A 222 -11.38 0.71 7.34
N ILE A 223 -11.38 0.88 8.68
CA ILE A 223 -10.81 -0.07 9.63
C ILE A 223 -11.85 -0.43 10.68
N LEU A 224 -11.97 -1.73 10.98
CA LEU A 224 -12.69 -2.25 12.12
C LEU A 224 -11.67 -2.68 13.18
N PHE A 225 -11.78 -2.16 14.39
CA PHE A 225 -10.93 -2.56 15.51
C PHE A 225 -11.80 -3.17 16.61
N PHE A 226 -11.40 -4.33 17.13
CA PHE A 226 -12.03 -4.97 18.28
C PHE A 226 -10.97 -5.26 19.35
N ALA A 227 -11.23 -4.81 20.57
CA ALA A 227 -10.50 -5.18 21.79
C ALA A 227 -11.48 -5.71 22.83
N GLY A 228 -11.20 -6.89 23.38
CA GLY A 228 -12.09 -7.54 24.34
C GLY A 228 -11.87 -9.05 24.37
N HIS A 229 -12.72 -9.74 25.12
CA HIS A 229 -12.67 -11.21 25.19
C HIS A 229 -13.18 -11.84 23.90
N GLY A 230 -12.48 -12.89 23.47
CA GLY A 230 -12.87 -13.74 22.35
C GLY A 230 -12.65 -15.20 22.73
N GLU A 231 -13.57 -16.06 22.31
CA GLU A 231 -13.52 -17.50 22.52
C GLU A 231 -13.96 -18.22 21.24
N THR A 232 -13.35 -19.36 20.92
CA THR A 232 -13.83 -20.26 19.86
C THR A 232 -14.38 -21.52 20.52
N GLU A 233 -15.66 -21.80 20.29
CA GLU A 233 -16.29 -23.05 20.67
C GLU A 233 -16.45 -23.93 19.41
N GLY A 234 -15.68 -25.02 19.33
CA GLY A 234 -15.58 -25.84 18.12
C GLY A 234 -14.95 -25.05 16.97
N ASP A 235 -15.69 -24.86 15.88
CA ASP A 235 -15.28 -24.02 14.74
C ASP A 235 -15.90 -22.61 14.79
N THR A 236 -16.64 -22.26 15.86
CA THR A 236 -17.35 -20.98 15.97
C THR A 236 -16.67 -20.02 16.93
N GLY A 237 -16.10 -18.96 16.36
CA GLY A 237 -15.54 -17.83 17.08
C GLY A 237 -16.63 -16.88 17.55
N LYS A 238 -16.45 -16.37 18.77
CA LYS A 238 -17.38 -15.53 19.50
C LYS A 238 -16.62 -14.40 20.17
N ILE A 239 -17.18 -13.20 20.08
CA ILE A 239 -16.63 -11.99 20.69
C ILE A 239 -17.58 -11.46 21.76
N HIS A 240 -17.04 -11.08 22.91
CA HIS A 240 -17.82 -10.50 24.01
C HIS A 240 -17.86 -8.98 23.84
N ILE A 241 -19.01 -8.48 23.38
CA ILE A 241 -19.20 -7.06 23.10
C ILE A 241 -19.51 -6.26 24.35
N ASN A 242 -20.02 -6.90 25.41
CA ASN A 242 -20.21 -6.33 26.74
C ASN A 242 -20.30 -7.47 27.79
N PRO A 243 -20.37 -7.17 29.10
CA PRO A 243 -20.39 -8.21 30.14
C PRO A 243 -21.60 -9.18 30.08
N SER A 244 -22.67 -8.82 29.36
CA SER A 244 -23.90 -9.60 29.27
C SER A 244 -24.16 -10.23 27.90
N GLU A 245 -23.54 -9.72 26.85
CA GLU A 245 -23.80 -10.10 25.46
C GLU A 245 -22.52 -10.46 24.72
N SER A 246 -22.68 -11.41 23.82
CA SER A 246 -21.63 -11.94 22.97
C SER A 246 -22.19 -12.26 21.60
N LEU A 247 -21.39 -12.11 20.56
CA LEU A 247 -21.80 -12.36 19.19
C LEU A 247 -20.86 -13.35 18.53
N THR A 248 -21.43 -14.30 17.81
CA THR A 248 -20.67 -15.19 16.93
C THR A 248 -20.31 -14.47 15.62
N ILE A 249 -19.21 -14.86 14.98
CA ILE A 249 -18.83 -14.29 13.68
C ILE A 249 -19.93 -14.45 12.61
N PRO A 250 -20.63 -15.60 12.51
CA PRO A 250 -21.79 -15.73 11.61
C PRO A 250 -22.90 -14.71 11.85
N GLU A 251 -23.17 -14.32 13.10
CA GLU A 251 -24.18 -13.30 13.42
C GLU A 251 -23.78 -11.90 12.94
N LEU A 252 -22.49 -11.65 12.75
CA LEU A 252 -21.96 -10.39 12.23
C LEU A 252 -21.85 -10.38 10.70
N ASN A 253 -22.03 -11.52 10.03
CA ASN A 253 -21.74 -11.69 8.61
C ASN A 253 -22.42 -10.64 7.73
N TYR A 254 -23.72 -10.41 7.91
CA TYR A 254 -24.46 -9.41 7.13
C TYR A 254 -23.96 -7.98 7.38
N ALA A 255 -23.69 -7.64 8.64
CA ALA A 255 -23.26 -6.30 9.01
C ALA A 255 -21.82 -6.00 8.52
N ILE A 256 -20.92 -6.97 8.65
CA ILE A 256 -19.54 -6.86 8.13
C ILE A 256 -19.54 -6.84 6.60
N THR A 257 -20.35 -7.66 5.94
CA THR A 257 -20.50 -7.65 4.48
C THR A 257 -21.00 -6.29 3.98
N ALA A 258 -22.00 -5.70 4.66
CA ALA A 258 -22.48 -4.36 4.35
C ALA A 258 -21.39 -3.29 4.57
N ALA A 259 -20.59 -3.41 5.63
CA ALA A 259 -19.45 -2.52 5.86
C ALA A 259 -18.36 -2.68 4.78
N MET A 260 -18.08 -3.89 4.29
CA MET A 260 -17.13 -4.17 3.21
C MET A 260 -17.57 -3.55 1.88
N GLN A 261 -18.87 -3.64 1.56
CA GLN A 261 -19.44 -2.94 0.40
C GLN A 261 -19.28 -1.41 0.51
N ARG A 262 -18.99 -0.90 1.70
CA ARG A 262 -18.77 0.52 2.04
C ARG A 262 -17.33 0.79 2.49
N ASP A 263 -16.39 0.05 1.90
CA ASP A 263 -14.94 0.27 1.97
C ASP A 263 -14.23 -0.21 3.25
N LEU A 264 -14.81 -1.16 3.98
CA LEU A 264 -14.07 -1.85 5.06
C LEU A 264 -13.01 -2.76 4.45
N ARG A 265 -11.73 -2.42 4.65
CA ARG A 265 -10.58 -3.12 4.06
C ARG A 265 -9.68 -3.82 5.07
N LEU A 266 -9.67 -3.38 6.32
CA LEU A 266 -8.83 -3.95 7.38
C LEU A 266 -9.64 -4.17 8.65
N ALA A 267 -9.55 -5.37 9.22
CA ALA A 267 -10.06 -5.67 10.55
C ALA A 267 -8.92 -6.08 11.50
N ILE A 268 -8.91 -5.56 12.72
CA ILE A 268 -7.91 -5.87 13.74
C ILE A 268 -8.62 -6.42 14.96
N PHE A 269 -8.35 -7.68 15.29
CA PHE A 269 -8.93 -8.38 16.44
C PHE A 269 -7.86 -8.61 17.50
N ASN A 270 -7.88 -7.76 18.51
CA ASN A 270 -6.95 -7.79 19.63
C ASN A 270 -7.57 -8.57 20.79
N CYS A 271 -7.78 -9.88 20.60
CA CYS A 271 -8.48 -10.74 21.55
C CYS A 271 -7.80 -12.10 21.69
N CYS A 272 -8.20 -12.85 22.73
CA CYS A 272 -7.48 -14.02 23.22
C CYS A 272 -7.59 -15.30 22.37
N ASP A 273 -8.31 -15.31 21.25
CA ASP A 273 -8.46 -16.51 20.41
C ASP A 273 -8.52 -16.20 18.91
N GLY A 274 -7.43 -15.65 18.39
CA GLY A 274 -7.44 -15.06 17.05
C GLY A 274 -7.40 -16.07 15.88
N LEU A 275 -6.85 -17.27 16.01
CA LEU A 275 -6.80 -18.23 14.88
C LEU A 275 -8.14 -18.90 14.58
N GLY A 276 -8.92 -19.26 15.62
CA GLY A 276 -10.28 -19.77 15.43
C GLY A 276 -11.18 -18.70 14.80
N LEU A 277 -11.08 -17.47 15.30
CA LEU A 277 -11.72 -16.29 14.72
C LEU A 277 -11.26 -16.04 13.28
N ALA A 278 -9.95 -16.10 12.98
CA ALA A 278 -9.40 -15.82 11.66
C ALA A 278 -9.97 -16.71 10.55
N ARG A 279 -10.22 -17.99 10.82
CA ARG A 279 -10.84 -18.89 9.81
C ARG A 279 -12.25 -18.45 9.47
N GLN A 280 -13.03 -18.09 10.48
CA GLN A 280 -14.39 -17.59 10.25
C GLN A 280 -14.39 -16.20 9.64
N LEU A 281 -13.46 -15.33 10.05
CA LEU A 281 -13.29 -14.01 9.44
C LEU A 281 -12.83 -14.11 7.99
N ALA A 282 -12.07 -15.15 7.63
CA ALA A 282 -11.72 -15.41 6.24
C ALA A 282 -12.93 -15.85 5.40
N SER A 283 -13.93 -16.53 5.99
CA SER A 283 -15.18 -16.83 5.28
C SER A 283 -16.00 -15.58 4.94
N LEU A 284 -15.80 -14.48 5.69
CA LEU A 284 -16.39 -13.17 5.39
C LEU A 284 -15.74 -12.48 4.19
N GLN A 285 -14.68 -13.05 3.59
CA GLN A 285 -13.94 -12.47 2.45
C GLN A 285 -13.30 -11.10 2.74
N LEU A 286 -13.08 -10.75 4.01
CA LEU A 286 -12.41 -9.50 4.40
C LEU A 286 -11.05 -9.40 3.72
N PRO A 287 -10.69 -8.24 3.13
CA PRO A 287 -9.42 -8.12 2.40
C PRO A 287 -8.20 -8.43 3.26
N GLN A 288 -8.14 -7.84 4.46
CA GLN A 288 -7.07 -8.06 5.43
C GLN A 288 -7.61 -8.14 6.85
N VAL A 289 -7.08 -9.08 7.61
CA VAL A 289 -7.37 -9.26 9.03
C VAL A 289 -6.07 -9.41 9.80
N ILE A 290 -5.93 -8.74 10.94
CA ILE A 290 -4.84 -8.95 11.89
C ILE A 290 -5.42 -9.54 13.17
N VAL A 291 -4.92 -10.70 13.58
CA VAL A 291 -5.34 -11.40 14.79
C VAL A 291 -4.14 -11.82 15.63
N MET A 292 -4.40 -12.30 16.85
CA MET A 292 -3.39 -12.89 17.72
C MET A 292 -3.47 -14.41 17.65
N ARG A 293 -2.34 -15.06 17.38
CA ARG A 293 -2.28 -16.51 17.20
C ARG A 293 -2.75 -17.30 18.42
N GLU A 294 -2.38 -16.80 19.60
CA GLU A 294 -2.64 -17.38 20.91
C GLU A 294 -3.13 -16.28 21.86
N PRO A 295 -3.74 -16.65 23.01
CA PRO A 295 -4.11 -15.70 24.06
C PRO A 295 -2.98 -14.72 24.37
N VAL A 296 -3.29 -13.42 24.37
CA VAL A 296 -2.30 -12.35 24.51
C VAL A 296 -2.54 -11.55 25.78
N ALA A 297 -1.48 -11.04 26.42
CA ALA A 297 -1.62 -10.09 27.51
C ALA A 297 -1.95 -8.71 26.97
N ASP A 298 -2.84 -7.97 27.63
CA ASP A 298 -3.18 -6.58 27.29
C ASP A 298 -1.99 -5.71 26.94
N LYS A 299 -0.95 -5.73 27.78
CA LYS A 299 0.25 -4.93 27.55
C LYS A 299 0.95 -5.26 26.23
N VAL A 300 0.97 -6.54 25.83
CA VAL A 300 1.56 -6.98 24.56
C VAL A 300 0.70 -6.52 23.38
N ALA A 301 -0.62 -6.73 23.51
CA ALA A 301 -1.65 -6.32 22.58
C ALA A 301 -1.61 -4.79 22.31
N GLN A 302 -1.56 -3.99 23.36
CA GLN A 302 -1.47 -2.53 23.34
C GLN A 302 -0.16 -2.03 22.71
N GLU A 303 0.99 -2.59 23.10
CA GLU A 303 2.28 -2.20 22.53
C GLU A 303 2.39 -2.60 21.05
N PHE A 304 1.84 -3.76 20.67
CA PHE A 304 1.74 -4.14 19.26
C PHE A 304 0.93 -3.11 18.47
N LEU A 305 -0.29 -2.80 18.94
CA LEU A 305 -1.19 -1.87 18.29
C LEU A 305 -0.54 -0.48 18.13
N LYS A 306 0.09 0.01 19.19
CA LYS A 306 0.84 1.27 19.20
C LYS A 306 1.92 1.30 18.12
N TYR A 307 2.78 0.29 18.04
CA TYR A 307 3.87 0.27 17.04
C TYR A 307 3.35 0.05 15.63
N PHE A 308 2.32 -0.80 15.48
CA PHE A 308 1.70 -1.08 14.19
C PHE A 308 1.04 0.17 13.61
N LEU A 309 0.17 0.83 14.38
CA LEU A 309 -0.54 2.02 13.92
C LEU A 309 0.42 3.16 13.62
N ALA A 310 1.44 3.38 14.47
CA ALA A 310 2.45 4.40 14.21
C ALA A 310 3.22 4.15 12.90
N ALA A 311 3.59 2.89 12.60
CA ALA A 311 4.27 2.55 11.36
C ALA A 311 3.33 2.64 10.14
N PHE A 312 2.12 2.07 10.26
CA PHE A 312 1.17 2.00 9.16
C PHE A 312 0.64 3.38 8.79
N ALA A 313 0.24 4.19 9.76
CA ALA A 313 -0.21 5.57 9.54
C ALA A 313 0.88 6.50 8.99
N SER A 314 2.16 6.17 9.21
CA SER A 314 3.29 6.88 8.59
C SER A 314 3.52 6.54 7.11
N GLY A 315 2.71 5.65 6.53
CA GLY A 315 2.77 5.25 5.12
C GLY A 315 3.61 4.00 4.84
N LYS A 316 4.11 3.31 5.88
CA LYS A 316 4.81 2.04 5.70
C LYS A 316 3.82 0.95 5.22
N PRO A 317 4.20 0.04 4.30
CA PRO A 317 3.32 -1.05 3.85
C PRO A 317 2.78 -1.88 5.02
N LEU A 318 1.55 -2.37 4.93
CA LEU A 318 0.86 -3.10 6.00
C LEU A 318 1.71 -4.24 6.58
N TYR A 319 2.26 -5.08 5.71
CA TYR A 319 3.10 -6.23 6.07
C TYR A 319 4.35 -5.82 6.82
N LEU A 320 5.08 -4.82 6.32
CA LEU A 320 6.29 -4.31 6.99
C LEU A 320 5.99 -3.54 8.27
N SER A 321 4.77 -3.00 8.41
CA SER A 321 4.28 -2.36 9.64
C SER A 321 4.01 -3.41 10.71
N VAL A 322 3.37 -4.53 10.36
CA VAL A 322 3.19 -5.67 11.28
C VAL A 322 4.53 -6.24 11.69
N ARG A 323 5.46 -6.46 10.74
CA ARG A 323 6.80 -6.95 11.05
C ARG A 323 7.53 -6.06 12.04
N GLN A 324 7.58 -4.76 11.75
CA GLN A 324 8.22 -3.78 12.64
C GLN A 324 7.57 -3.77 14.02
N ALA A 325 6.23 -3.82 14.09
CA ALA A 325 5.52 -3.85 15.37
C ALA A 325 5.89 -5.09 16.18
N ARG A 326 5.95 -6.27 15.54
CA ARG A 326 6.35 -7.54 16.16
C ARG A 326 7.78 -7.50 16.68
N GLU A 327 8.73 -7.05 15.86
CA GLU A 327 10.15 -6.94 16.25
C GLU A 327 10.31 -5.97 17.45
N ARG A 328 9.51 -4.90 17.50
CA ARG A 328 9.51 -3.97 18.65
C ARG A 328 8.89 -4.54 19.93
N LEU A 329 8.34 -5.75 19.91
CA LEU A 329 7.91 -6.46 21.13
C LEU A 329 9.06 -7.22 21.80
N GLU A 330 10.25 -7.29 21.20
CA GLU A 330 11.40 -8.05 21.74
C GLU A 330 11.70 -7.71 23.21
N TRP A 331 11.65 -6.43 23.58
CA TRP A 331 11.91 -6.01 24.96
C TRP A 331 10.87 -6.52 25.97
N LEU A 332 9.66 -6.86 25.52
CA LEU A 332 8.62 -7.46 26.35
C LEU A 332 8.86 -8.96 26.56
N GLU A 333 9.73 -9.61 25.78
CA GLU A 333 9.93 -11.06 25.87
C GLU A 333 10.55 -11.50 27.21
N ASN A 334 11.17 -10.59 27.94
CA ASN A 334 11.59 -10.84 29.32
C ASN A 334 10.41 -11.08 30.29
N GLN A 335 9.26 -10.46 30.01
CA GLN A 335 8.04 -10.54 30.83
C GLN A 335 7.00 -11.49 30.21
N PHE A 336 6.89 -11.45 28.88
CA PHE A 336 5.97 -12.22 28.05
C PHE A 336 6.77 -12.91 26.93
N PRO A 337 7.47 -14.02 27.23
CA PRO A 337 8.33 -14.72 26.27
C PRO A 337 7.59 -15.01 24.98
N TYR A 338 8.21 -14.61 23.87
CA TYR A 338 7.70 -14.83 22.52
C TYR A 338 6.39 -14.10 22.20
N ALA A 339 6.14 -12.97 22.88
CA ALA A 339 5.11 -12.00 22.52
C ALA A 339 5.16 -11.59 21.04
N SER A 340 6.36 -11.52 20.45
CA SER A 340 6.55 -11.21 19.02
C SER A 340 5.98 -12.27 18.07
N TRP A 341 5.63 -13.47 18.56
CA TRP A 341 5.14 -14.57 17.72
C TRP A 341 3.62 -14.53 17.51
N LEU A 342 2.92 -13.74 18.32
CA LEU A 342 1.47 -13.74 18.40
C LEU A 342 0.79 -13.06 17.21
N PRO A 343 1.17 -11.83 16.79
CA PRO A 343 0.45 -11.15 15.73
C PRO A 343 0.61 -11.86 14.39
N VAL A 344 -0.50 -12.10 13.70
CA VAL A 344 -0.54 -12.76 12.38
C VAL A 344 -1.52 -12.05 11.45
N ILE A 345 -1.11 -11.93 10.18
CA ILE A 345 -1.95 -11.40 9.11
C ILE A 345 -2.71 -12.56 8.48
N CYS A 346 -3.99 -12.36 8.22
CA CYS A 346 -4.81 -13.20 7.35
C CYS A 346 -5.25 -12.35 6.16
N GLN A 347 -4.95 -12.80 4.95
CA GLN A 347 -5.24 -12.08 3.71
C GLN A 347 -6.23 -12.87 2.86
N ASN A 348 -7.23 -12.19 2.30
CA ASN A 348 -7.93 -12.67 1.10
C ASN A 348 -6.99 -12.49 -0.11
N PRO A 349 -6.55 -13.58 -0.78
CA PRO A 349 -5.55 -13.50 -1.83
C PRO A 349 -6.08 -12.88 -3.13
N ALA A 350 -7.40 -12.70 -3.30
CA ALA A 350 -7.98 -11.94 -4.40
C ALA A 350 -7.90 -10.41 -4.20
N GLU A 351 -7.57 -9.95 -3.00
CA GLU A 351 -7.49 -8.54 -2.66
C GLU A 351 -6.04 -8.10 -2.44
N LEU A 352 -5.72 -6.86 -2.81
CA LEU A 352 -4.43 -6.27 -2.47
C LEU A 352 -4.45 -5.73 -1.03
N PRO A 353 -3.33 -5.81 -0.29
CA PRO A 353 -3.24 -5.18 1.01
C PRO A 353 -3.38 -3.65 0.86
N PRO A 354 -4.22 -3.00 1.67
CA PRO A 354 -4.37 -1.56 1.61
C PRO A 354 -3.12 -0.88 2.17
N ARG A 355 -2.74 0.26 1.60
CA ARG A 355 -1.86 1.22 2.27
C ARG A 355 -2.72 2.19 3.05
N TRP A 356 -2.13 2.85 4.05
CA TRP A 356 -2.86 3.84 4.85
C TRP A 356 -3.59 4.87 3.98
N ILE A 357 -2.91 5.41 2.96
CA ILE A 357 -3.49 6.38 2.01
C ILE A 357 -4.67 5.83 1.19
N ASP A 358 -4.75 4.52 1.02
CA ASP A 358 -5.85 3.85 0.30
C ASP A 358 -7.09 3.69 1.22
N LEU A 359 -6.95 3.84 2.55
CA LEU A 359 -8.02 3.68 3.56
C LEU A 359 -8.78 4.97 3.90
N GLY A 360 -8.49 6.08 3.23
CA GLY A 360 -8.76 7.41 3.78
C GLY A 360 -7.51 7.96 4.45
N ASP A 361 -7.49 9.22 4.86
CA ASP A 361 -6.22 9.95 4.98
C ASP A 361 -5.51 9.93 3.62
N THR A 362 -6.30 10.26 2.59
CA THR A 362 -5.75 11.11 1.54
C THR A 362 -5.34 12.36 2.28
N PRO A 363 -4.04 12.56 2.58
CA PRO A 363 -3.66 13.79 3.22
C PRO A 363 -4.10 14.87 2.23
N ARG A 364 -4.81 15.89 2.69
CA ARG A 364 -4.72 17.19 2.02
C ARG A 364 -3.30 17.72 2.25
N PHE A 365 -2.29 17.01 1.75
CA PHE A 365 -0.87 17.33 1.83
C PHE A 365 -0.11 16.69 0.65
N PRO A 366 0.87 17.41 0.06
CA PRO A 366 0.81 17.79 -1.35
C PRO A 366 1.85 17.08 -2.20
N TYR A 367 2.10 15.79 -1.95
CA TYR A 367 3.08 15.02 -2.73
C TYR A 367 2.71 13.53 -2.74
N LYS A 368 1.83 13.11 -3.65
CA LYS A 368 1.79 11.71 -4.08
C LYS A 368 2.96 11.48 -5.04
N GLY A 369 3.93 10.67 -4.62
CA GLY A 369 4.92 10.14 -5.54
C GLY A 369 4.24 9.38 -6.67
N LEU A 370 4.70 9.59 -7.91
CA LEU A 370 4.38 8.83 -9.12
C LEU A 370 2.92 8.86 -9.62
N SER A 371 2.03 9.67 -9.03
CA SER A 371 0.74 10.01 -9.64
C SER A 371 0.70 11.50 -9.95
N VAL A 372 0.45 11.81 -11.20
CA VAL A 372 0.38 13.14 -11.79
C VAL A 372 -0.79 13.90 -11.13
N PHE A 373 -0.53 15.09 -10.56
CA PHE A 373 -1.61 15.85 -9.91
C PHE A 373 -2.66 16.29 -10.94
N ARG A 374 -3.91 16.38 -10.49
CA ARG A 374 -5.05 16.86 -11.29
C ARG A 374 -5.63 18.13 -10.65
N GLU A 375 -6.60 18.75 -11.33
CA GLU A 375 -7.27 20.01 -10.95
C GLU A 375 -7.71 20.12 -9.48
N GLU A 376 -7.98 18.98 -8.85
CA GLU A 376 -8.58 18.81 -7.53
C GLU A 376 -7.67 19.27 -6.37
N ASP A 377 -6.36 19.47 -6.61
CA ASP A 377 -5.35 19.74 -5.57
C ASP A 377 -5.08 21.24 -5.28
N LYS A 378 -5.84 22.15 -5.90
CA LYS A 378 -5.63 23.62 -5.81
C LYS A 378 -5.68 24.20 -4.38
N SER A 379 -6.28 23.48 -3.43
CA SER A 379 -6.49 23.97 -2.05
C SER A 379 -5.31 23.73 -1.09
N VAL A 380 -4.19 23.15 -1.56
CA VAL A 380 -3.07 22.70 -0.70
C VAL A 380 -1.70 23.24 -1.14
N PHE A 381 -1.65 24.07 -2.18
CA PHE A 381 -0.42 24.67 -2.70
C PHE A 381 -0.26 26.10 -2.16
N PHE A 382 0.65 26.28 -1.19
CA PHE A 382 0.90 27.57 -0.52
C PHE A 382 2.39 27.91 -0.47
N GLY A 383 2.70 29.22 -0.53
CA GLY A 383 4.07 29.73 -0.49
C GLY A 383 4.83 29.59 -1.82
N ARG A 384 4.12 29.47 -2.95
CA ARG A 384 4.70 29.41 -4.31
C ARG A 384 3.83 30.13 -5.35
N GLU A 385 2.88 30.94 -4.91
CA GLU A 385 1.91 31.67 -5.71
C GLU A 385 2.62 32.61 -6.68
N ALA A 386 3.62 33.35 -6.20
CA ALA A 386 4.42 34.25 -7.04
C ALA A 386 5.21 33.49 -8.13
N PHE A 387 5.71 32.28 -7.84
CA PHE A 387 6.35 31.44 -8.85
C PHE A 387 5.33 30.92 -9.86
N THR A 388 4.19 30.42 -9.38
CA THR A 388 3.11 29.90 -10.22
C THR A 388 2.53 30.97 -11.14
N HIS A 389 2.39 32.22 -10.69
CA HIS A 389 1.98 33.34 -11.53
C HIS A 389 2.98 33.60 -12.66
N ARG A 390 4.29 33.63 -12.36
CA ARG A 390 5.32 33.76 -13.40
C ARG A 390 5.32 32.58 -14.38
N LEU A 391 5.11 31.36 -13.89
CA LEU A 391 4.99 30.18 -14.73
C LEU A 391 3.75 30.26 -15.64
N LEU A 392 2.61 30.68 -15.11
CA LEU A 392 1.38 30.87 -15.87
C LEU A 392 1.55 31.92 -16.98
N GLU A 393 2.17 33.06 -16.67
CA GLU A 393 2.48 34.10 -17.67
C GLU A 393 3.45 33.61 -18.74
N ALA A 394 4.50 32.87 -18.33
CA ALA A 394 5.44 32.27 -19.26
C ALA A 394 4.72 31.29 -20.21
N VAL A 395 3.87 30.39 -19.68
CA VAL A 395 3.13 29.43 -20.49
C VAL A 395 2.17 30.13 -21.44
N LYS A 396 1.47 31.19 -21.02
CA LYS A 396 0.58 31.95 -21.91
C LYS A 396 1.34 32.57 -23.10
N ASN A 397 2.53 33.10 -22.86
CA ASN A 397 3.26 33.90 -23.86
C ASN A 397 4.32 33.14 -24.67
N LYS A 398 4.75 31.95 -24.22
CA LYS A 398 5.85 31.20 -24.82
C LYS A 398 5.39 29.84 -25.33
N PRO A 399 6.03 29.30 -26.38
CA PRO A 399 5.70 27.97 -26.91
C PRO A 399 6.38 26.84 -26.12
N ILE A 400 7.44 27.15 -25.36
CA ILE A 400 8.14 26.20 -24.48
C ILE A 400 8.50 26.89 -23.16
N VAL A 401 8.36 26.18 -22.04
CA VAL A 401 8.77 26.64 -20.70
C VAL A 401 9.38 25.49 -19.91
N GLY A 402 10.61 25.68 -19.40
CA GLY A 402 11.29 24.71 -18.54
C GLY A 402 11.26 25.12 -17.07
N VAL A 403 10.79 24.26 -16.18
CA VAL A 403 10.89 24.43 -14.72
C VAL A 403 12.13 23.69 -14.23
N ILE A 404 13.19 24.43 -13.91
CA ILE A 404 14.51 23.86 -13.61
C ILE A 404 14.81 23.97 -12.11
N GLY A 405 15.36 22.92 -11.51
CA GLY A 405 15.81 22.99 -10.12
C GLY A 405 16.20 21.64 -9.50
N PRO A 406 16.82 21.63 -8.31
CA PRO A 406 17.23 20.41 -7.63
C PRO A 406 16.09 19.43 -7.36
N SER A 407 16.42 18.17 -7.10
CA SER A 407 15.42 17.17 -6.68
C SER A 407 14.75 17.59 -5.36
N GLY A 408 13.47 17.22 -5.18
CA GLY A 408 12.71 17.51 -3.96
C GLY A 408 12.29 18.97 -3.74
N ARG A 409 12.54 19.88 -4.69
CA ARG A 409 12.14 21.30 -4.59
C ARG A 409 10.71 21.63 -5.02
N GLY A 410 9.95 20.61 -5.45
CA GLY A 410 8.53 20.76 -5.82
C GLY A 410 8.26 21.19 -7.27
N LYS A 411 9.16 20.88 -8.23
CA LYS A 411 8.98 21.22 -9.66
C LYS A 411 7.67 20.66 -10.24
N SER A 412 7.47 19.35 -10.09
CA SER A 412 6.24 18.67 -10.51
C SER A 412 5.02 19.29 -9.81
N SER A 413 5.11 19.57 -8.51
CA SER A 413 4.00 20.16 -7.76
C SER A 413 3.66 21.59 -8.19
N VAL A 414 4.65 22.42 -8.51
CA VAL A 414 4.42 23.75 -9.09
C VAL A 414 3.68 23.66 -10.43
N VAL A 415 3.98 22.65 -11.25
CA VAL A 415 3.30 22.46 -12.54
C VAL A 415 1.89 21.91 -12.33
N PHE A 416 1.74 20.80 -11.60
CA PHE A 416 0.45 20.12 -11.53
C PHE A 416 -0.50 20.67 -10.47
N ALA A 417 -0.02 21.19 -9.33
CA ALA A 417 -0.86 21.81 -8.29
C ALA A 417 -0.87 23.34 -8.37
N GLY A 418 0.12 23.94 -9.02
CA GLY A 418 0.18 25.37 -9.32
C GLY A 418 -0.45 25.68 -10.67
N LEU A 419 0.29 25.46 -11.76
CA LEU A 419 -0.06 25.89 -13.12
C LEU A 419 -1.37 25.28 -13.65
N ILE A 420 -1.51 23.96 -13.62
CA ILE A 420 -2.64 23.25 -14.25
C ILE A 420 -4.01 23.72 -13.73
N PRO A 421 -4.23 23.86 -12.41
CA PRO A 421 -5.50 24.38 -11.89
C PRO A 421 -5.83 25.81 -12.33
N TYR A 422 -4.85 26.64 -12.72
CA TYR A 422 -5.14 27.95 -13.32
C TYR A 422 -5.55 27.84 -14.78
N LEU A 423 -4.98 26.90 -15.52
CA LEU A 423 -5.33 26.66 -16.92
C LEU A 423 -6.73 26.03 -17.05
N LEU A 424 -7.10 25.12 -16.14
CA LEU A 424 -8.40 24.46 -16.18
C LEU A 424 -9.59 25.37 -15.84
N LYS A 425 -9.35 26.53 -15.20
CA LYS A 425 -10.35 27.61 -15.09
C LYS A 425 -10.77 28.20 -16.44
N GLU A 426 -9.98 28.00 -17.49
CA GLU A 426 -10.26 28.44 -18.86
C GLU A 426 -10.38 27.20 -19.77
N PRO A 427 -11.35 26.28 -19.52
CA PRO A 427 -11.40 24.96 -20.16
C PRO A 427 -11.72 25.05 -21.66
N ASP A 428 -12.28 26.17 -22.11
CA ASP A 428 -12.56 26.45 -23.53
C ASP A 428 -11.31 26.87 -24.31
N LYS A 429 -10.20 27.17 -23.62
CA LYS A 429 -8.95 27.61 -24.25
C LYS A 429 -7.83 26.58 -24.19
N TRP A 430 -7.79 25.77 -23.13
CA TRP A 430 -6.68 24.86 -22.87
C TRP A 430 -7.12 23.41 -22.89
N GLN A 431 -6.32 22.57 -23.52
CA GLN A 431 -6.38 21.12 -23.38
C GLN A 431 -5.03 20.64 -22.87
N ILE A 432 -5.04 19.94 -21.74
CA ILE A 432 -3.81 19.58 -21.01
C ILE A 432 -3.56 18.08 -21.18
N VAL A 433 -2.32 17.74 -21.51
CA VAL A 433 -1.84 16.36 -21.63
C VAL A 433 -0.52 16.29 -20.90
N ASP A 434 -0.28 15.21 -20.16
CA ASP A 434 0.97 15.00 -19.45
C ASP A 434 1.54 13.61 -19.72
N PHE A 435 2.86 13.50 -19.61
CA PHE A 435 3.56 12.23 -19.71
C PHE A 435 4.95 12.32 -19.07
N ARG A 436 5.63 11.16 -18.99
CA ARG A 436 7.02 11.05 -18.58
C ARG A 436 7.81 10.32 -19.66
N PRO A 437 9.01 10.80 -20.03
CA PRO A 437 9.79 10.17 -21.11
C PRO A 437 10.14 8.69 -20.86
N GLY A 438 10.55 8.30 -19.64
CA GLY A 438 10.90 6.92 -19.34
C GLY A 438 11.98 6.32 -20.26
N LYS A 439 11.93 4.99 -20.46
CA LYS A 439 12.88 4.24 -21.31
C LYS A 439 12.62 4.39 -22.82
N HIS A 440 11.35 4.61 -23.18
CA HIS A 440 10.85 4.66 -24.56
C HIS A 440 9.99 5.94 -24.72
N PRO A 441 10.62 7.10 -24.93
CA PRO A 441 9.96 8.40 -24.87
C PRO A 441 8.89 8.62 -25.95
N LEU A 442 9.08 8.03 -27.13
CA LEU A 442 8.10 8.14 -28.23
C LEU A 442 6.85 7.30 -27.96
N ASP A 443 6.97 6.13 -27.33
CA ASP A 443 5.83 5.31 -26.90
C ASP A 443 5.05 5.98 -25.76
N ALA A 444 5.76 6.58 -24.80
CA ALA A 444 5.13 7.32 -23.71
C ALA A 444 4.35 8.55 -24.23
N LEU A 445 4.91 9.28 -25.19
CA LEU A 445 4.23 10.37 -25.88
C LEU A 445 3.00 9.87 -26.66
N ALA A 446 3.14 8.81 -27.44
CA ALA A 446 2.03 8.22 -28.20
C ALA A 446 0.87 7.80 -27.28
N ALA A 447 1.18 7.17 -26.15
CA ALA A 447 0.18 6.75 -25.16
C ALA A 447 -0.61 7.94 -24.59
N ALA A 448 0.07 9.04 -24.29
CA ALA A 448 -0.56 10.26 -23.78
C ALA A 448 -1.50 10.90 -24.83
N LEU A 449 -1.05 10.95 -26.08
CA LEU A 449 -1.80 11.52 -27.21
C LEU A 449 -3.04 10.68 -27.57
N VAL A 450 -2.95 9.35 -27.61
CA VAL A 450 -4.11 8.48 -27.87
C VAL A 450 -5.14 8.60 -26.75
N THR A 451 -4.68 8.66 -25.49
CA THR A 451 -5.57 8.83 -24.32
C THR A 451 -6.37 10.12 -24.39
N MET A 452 -5.71 11.21 -24.84
CA MET A 452 -6.33 12.52 -25.07
C MET A 452 -7.41 12.47 -26.16
N GLN A 453 -7.24 11.67 -27.21
CA GLN A 453 -8.26 11.49 -28.25
C GLN A 453 -9.48 10.70 -27.75
N SER A 454 -9.26 9.61 -27.00
CA SER A 454 -10.35 8.72 -26.55
C SER A 454 -11.26 9.36 -25.50
N THR A 455 -10.72 10.18 -24.60
CA THR A 455 -11.51 10.86 -23.55
C THR A 455 -12.55 11.85 -24.10
N GLN A 456 -12.52 12.12 -25.40
CA GLN A 456 -13.47 13.02 -26.08
C GLN A 456 -14.48 12.30 -26.98
N ALA A 457 -14.29 10.99 -27.24
CA ALA A 457 -15.19 10.19 -28.07
C ALA A 457 -16.30 9.48 -27.26
N ASP A 458 -16.10 9.26 -25.97
CA ASP A 458 -16.97 8.44 -25.11
C ASP A 458 -17.76 9.27 -24.09
N VAL A 459 -18.76 10.01 -24.57
CA VAL A 459 -19.94 10.35 -23.77
C VAL A 459 -21.10 9.58 -24.40
N GLY A 460 -21.27 8.30 -24.05
CA GLY A 460 -22.47 7.59 -24.47
C GLY A 460 -22.58 6.08 -24.36
N ASN A 461 -21.50 5.28 -24.33
CA ASN A 461 -21.65 3.81 -24.43
C ASN A 461 -20.83 3.05 -23.39
N GLU A 462 -21.48 2.71 -22.28
CA GLU A 462 -20.99 1.80 -21.25
C GLU A 462 -21.17 0.33 -21.68
N GLU A 463 -20.36 -0.15 -22.62
CA GLU A 463 -20.17 -1.59 -22.85
C GLU A 463 -18.68 -1.88 -23.13
N GLU A 464 -17.86 -1.93 -22.08
CA GLU A 464 -16.43 -2.24 -22.18
C GLU A 464 -16.19 -3.75 -22.31
N SER A 465 -15.99 -4.21 -23.55
CA SER A 465 -15.47 -5.54 -23.88
C SER A 465 -13.94 -5.50 -24.08
N GLN A 466 -13.24 -6.60 -23.76
CA GLN A 466 -11.78 -6.80 -23.88
C GLN A 466 -11.19 -6.38 -25.26
N THR A 467 -12.03 -6.30 -26.28
CA THR A 467 -11.72 -5.82 -27.65
C THR A 467 -11.22 -4.38 -27.71
N ASN A 468 -11.69 -3.49 -26.82
CA ASN A 468 -11.29 -2.06 -26.83
C ASN A 468 -9.86 -1.85 -26.31
N GLN A 469 -9.37 -2.71 -25.42
CA GLN A 469 -8.01 -2.59 -24.87
C GLN A 469 -6.95 -2.97 -25.92
N ALA A 470 -7.18 -4.05 -26.67
CA ALA A 470 -6.30 -4.46 -27.76
C ALA A 470 -6.24 -3.42 -28.89
N ALA A 471 -7.39 -2.83 -29.24
CA ALA A 471 -7.46 -1.76 -30.25
C ALA A 471 -6.68 -0.51 -29.82
N ARG A 472 -6.78 -0.11 -28.54
CA ARG A 472 -6.03 1.04 -28.00
C ARG A 472 -4.53 0.78 -27.98
N LEU A 473 -4.09 -0.41 -27.56
CA LEU A 473 -2.68 -0.79 -27.59
C LEU A 473 -2.12 -0.78 -29.03
N PHE A 474 -2.91 -1.24 -30.00
CA PHE A 474 -2.54 -1.19 -31.41
C PHE A 474 -2.38 0.26 -31.91
N GLN A 475 -3.30 1.16 -31.58
CA GLN A 475 -3.21 2.58 -31.94
C GLN A 475 -1.98 3.27 -31.34
N ILE A 476 -1.66 2.99 -30.07
CA ILE A 476 -0.46 3.53 -29.41
C ILE A 476 0.80 3.07 -30.15
N HIS A 477 0.90 1.78 -30.45
CA HIS A 477 2.05 1.22 -31.16
C HIS A 477 2.20 1.80 -32.58
N GLN A 478 1.09 1.96 -33.29
CA GLN A 478 1.08 2.58 -34.62
C GLN A 478 1.57 4.04 -34.56
N LEU A 479 1.00 4.86 -33.67
CA LEU A 479 1.38 6.27 -33.53
C LEU A 479 2.84 6.40 -33.07
N ALA A 480 3.32 5.55 -32.16
CA ALA A 480 4.72 5.54 -31.75
C ALA A 480 5.66 5.26 -32.94
N THR A 481 5.27 4.34 -33.83
CA THR A 481 6.04 4.01 -35.05
C THR A 481 6.05 5.18 -36.05
N GLU A 482 4.93 5.89 -36.19
CA GLU A 482 4.83 7.09 -37.03
C GLU A 482 5.65 8.25 -36.45
N LEU A 483 5.63 8.46 -35.14
CA LEU A 483 6.45 9.47 -34.45
C LEU A 483 7.96 9.19 -34.56
N ARG A 484 8.36 7.92 -34.62
CA ARG A 484 9.76 7.50 -34.85
C ARG A 484 10.24 7.76 -36.27
N SER A 485 9.36 7.61 -37.26
CA SER A 485 9.72 7.67 -38.68
C SER A 485 9.54 9.06 -39.30
N ASN A 486 8.71 9.90 -38.71
CA ASN A 486 8.44 11.24 -39.20
C ASN A 486 8.28 12.25 -38.05
N LYS A 487 9.18 13.23 -38.01
CA LYS A 487 9.19 14.32 -37.00
C LYS A 487 7.96 15.24 -37.07
N ASP A 488 7.32 15.34 -38.24
CA ASP A 488 6.14 16.20 -38.42
C ASP A 488 4.85 15.54 -37.90
N THR A 489 4.90 14.26 -37.51
CA THR A 489 3.73 13.50 -37.03
C THR A 489 3.06 14.18 -35.84
N LEU A 490 3.83 14.68 -34.87
CA LEU A 490 3.26 15.40 -33.73
C LEU A 490 2.59 16.71 -34.18
N THR A 491 3.25 17.51 -35.02
CA THR A 491 2.69 18.74 -35.58
C THR A 491 1.36 18.49 -36.31
N GLN A 492 1.31 17.44 -37.14
CA GLN A 492 0.10 17.04 -37.86
C GLN A 492 -1.01 16.57 -36.91
N PHE A 493 -0.65 15.81 -35.87
CA PHE A 493 -1.58 15.35 -34.84
C PHE A 493 -2.21 16.51 -34.08
N ILE A 494 -1.40 17.47 -33.64
CA ILE A 494 -1.86 18.69 -32.96
C ILE A 494 -2.74 19.52 -33.88
N ALA A 495 -2.32 19.75 -35.14
CA ALA A 495 -3.12 20.50 -36.11
C ALA A 495 -4.50 19.88 -36.34
N ARG A 496 -4.57 18.54 -36.43
CA ARG A 496 -5.83 17.80 -36.54
C ARG A 496 -6.74 18.07 -35.35
N ILE A 497 -6.24 17.97 -34.11
CA ILE A 497 -7.07 18.17 -32.91
C ILE A 497 -7.47 19.65 -32.73
N SER A 498 -6.52 20.57 -32.89
CA SER A 498 -6.79 22.00 -32.72
C SER A 498 -7.78 22.54 -33.75
N SER A 499 -7.79 22.00 -34.98
CA SER A 499 -8.76 22.39 -36.03
C SER A 499 -10.22 22.04 -35.69
N VAL A 500 -10.44 21.03 -34.86
CA VAL A 500 -11.78 20.55 -34.49
C VAL A 500 -12.34 21.33 -33.30
N HIS A 501 -11.50 21.81 -32.39
CA HIS A 501 -11.95 22.30 -31.08
C HIS A 501 -11.49 23.72 -30.71
N ALA A 502 -10.65 24.38 -31.52
CA ALA A 502 -10.13 25.73 -31.28
C ALA A 502 -9.41 25.93 -29.91
N LYS A 503 -8.89 24.84 -29.31
CA LYS A 503 -8.14 24.85 -28.04
C LYS A 503 -6.63 24.79 -28.27
N SER A 504 -5.89 25.47 -27.40
CA SER A 504 -4.44 25.33 -27.27
C SER A 504 -4.09 24.10 -26.44
N ILE A 505 -3.20 23.27 -26.95
CA ILE A 505 -2.73 22.04 -26.31
C ILE A 505 -1.50 22.36 -25.48
N VAL A 506 -1.55 22.06 -24.18
CA VAL A 506 -0.43 22.16 -23.24
C VAL A 506 0.06 20.75 -22.93
N LEU A 507 1.23 20.40 -23.46
CA LEU A 507 1.90 19.14 -23.16
C LEU A 507 2.87 19.33 -21.99
N VAL A 508 2.69 18.54 -20.95
CA VAL A 508 3.53 18.55 -19.75
C VAL A 508 4.45 17.32 -19.75
N ALA A 509 5.75 17.54 -19.94
CA ALA A 509 6.77 16.50 -19.84
C ALA A 509 7.43 16.55 -18.45
N ASP A 510 6.94 15.73 -17.52
CA ASP A 510 7.46 15.68 -16.14
C ASP A 510 8.69 14.76 -16.04
N GLN A 511 9.61 15.10 -15.14
CA GLN A 511 10.87 14.37 -14.92
C GLN A 511 11.64 14.16 -16.22
N PHE A 512 11.88 15.25 -16.96
CA PHE A 512 12.53 15.22 -18.25
C PHE A 512 13.97 14.65 -18.18
N GLU A 513 14.59 14.63 -17.00
CA GLU A 513 15.86 13.92 -16.77
C GLU A 513 15.78 12.40 -17.05
N GLU A 514 14.60 11.80 -17.05
CA GLU A 514 14.40 10.39 -17.44
C GLU A 514 14.87 10.12 -18.86
N LEU A 515 14.75 11.11 -19.76
CA LEU A 515 15.26 11.02 -21.12
C LEU A 515 16.76 10.71 -21.13
N TYR A 516 17.54 11.30 -20.23
CA TYR A 516 19.00 11.12 -20.19
C TYR A 516 19.46 9.98 -19.28
N THR A 517 18.60 9.53 -18.37
CA THR A 517 18.95 8.52 -17.36
C THR A 517 18.39 7.13 -17.65
N LEU A 518 17.24 7.05 -18.34
CA LEU A 518 16.52 5.79 -18.58
C LEU A 518 16.48 5.39 -20.06
N CYS A 519 16.55 6.33 -21.00
CA CYS A 519 16.59 6.03 -22.43
C CYS A 519 18.05 5.83 -22.91
N PRO A 520 18.48 4.60 -23.23
CA PRO A 520 19.86 4.33 -23.65
C PRO A 520 20.11 4.73 -25.11
N ASP A 521 19.09 4.68 -25.96
CA ASP A 521 19.20 4.91 -27.40
C ASP A 521 19.39 6.41 -27.69
N PHE A 522 20.46 6.76 -28.40
CA PHE A 522 20.75 8.14 -28.77
C PHE A 522 19.85 8.62 -29.92
N GLU A 523 19.59 7.79 -30.93
CA GLU A 523 18.78 8.17 -32.08
C GLU A 523 17.31 8.35 -31.67
N GLU A 524 16.81 7.54 -30.74
CA GLU A 524 15.47 7.69 -30.18
C GLU A 524 15.33 9.02 -29.41
N ARG A 525 16.37 9.42 -28.66
CA ARG A 525 16.41 10.71 -27.94
C ARG A 525 16.38 11.90 -28.89
N GLU A 526 17.21 11.90 -29.93
CA GLU A 526 17.24 12.97 -30.93
C GLU A 526 15.89 13.06 -31.66
N SER A 527 15.35 11.93 -32.13
CA SER A 527 14.07 11.88 -32.84
C SER A 527 12.92 12.40 -31.97
N PHE A 528 12.92 12.07 -30.67
CA PHE A 528 11.97 12.59 -29.71
C PHE A 528 12.08 14.11 -29.52
N LEU A 529 13.30 14.64 -29.38
CA LEU A 529 13.52 16.08 -29.25
C LEU A 529 13.13 16.85 -30.52
N ASP A 530 13.48 16.33 -31.70
CA ASP A 530 13.11 16.91 -32.99
C ASP A 530 11.60 16.94 -33.18
N CYS A 531 10.90 15.88 -32.79
CA CYS A 531 9.44 15.80 -32.85
C CYS A 531 8.78 16.85 -31.95
N LEU A 532 9.27 17.01 -30.70
CA LEU A 532 8.79 18.05 -29.80
C LEU A 532 9.07 19.46 -30.33
N LEU A 533 10.27 19.70 -30.86
CA LEU A 533 10.66 21.00 -31.39
C LEU A 533 9.88 21.37 -32.65
N GLY A 534 9.63 20.41 -33.55
CA GLY A 534 8.76 20.60 -34.70
C GLY A 534 7.38 21.09 -34.27
N ALA A 535 6.78 20.49 -33.24
CA ALA A 535 5.50 20.96 -32.72
C ALA A 535 5.61 22.33 -32.03
N VAL A 536 6.68 22.62 -31.28
CA VAL A 536 6.91 23.92 -30.64
C VAL A 536 7.02 25.06 -31.65
N TYR A 537 7.66 24.84 -32.80
CA TYR A 537 7.87 25.88 -33.81
C TYR A 537 6.75 25.97 -34.85
N ASP A 538 6.20 24.83 -35.28
CA ASP A 538 5.31 24.77 -36.43
C ASP A 538 3.82 24.63 -36.06
N ALA A 539 3.49 24.34 -34.79
CA ALA A 539 2.11 24.28 -34.31
C ALA A 539 1.74 25.50 -33.42
N PRO A 540 0.97 26.48 -33.93
CA PRO A 540 0.71 27.74 -33.21
C PRO A 540 -0.12 27.59 -31.93
N TYR A 541 -0.84 26.47 -31.80
CA TYR A 541 -1.68 26.14 -30.64
C TYR A 541 -1.01 25.14 -29.69
N PHE A 542 0.26 24.83 -29.88
CA PHE A 542 0.99 23.90 -29.03
C PHE A 542 1.88 24.64 -28.01
N LYS A 543 1.92 24.10 -26.80
CA LYS A 543 2.79 24.59 -25.73
C LYS A 543 3.41 23.42 -25.00
N LEU A 544 4.72 23.46 -24.80
CA LEU A 544 5.48 22.47 -24.06
C LEU A 544 5.90 23.02 -22.68
N VAL A 545 5.53 22.32 -21.62
CA VAL A 545 6.01 22.58 -20.25
C VAL A 545 6.82 21.38 -19.80
N LEU A 546 8.06 21.58 -19.37
CA LEU A 546 8.88 20.48 -18.86
C LEU A 546 9.41 20.74 -17.46
N THR A 547 9.57 19.68 -16.68
CA THR A 547 10.30 19.74 -15.40
C THR A 547 11.63 19.03 -15.57
N LEU A 548 12.73 19.69 -15.18
CA LEU A 548 14.06 19.13 -15.35
C LEU A 548 14.93 19.42 -14.12
N ARG A 549 15.69 18.42 -13.70
CA ARG A 549 16.70 18.61 -12.65
C ARG A 549 17.84 19.51 -13.14
N SER A 550 18.27 20.43 -12.27
CA SER A 550 19.41 21.34 -12.55
C SER A 550 20.67 20.59 -12.99
N ASP A 551 20.95 19.44 -12.36
CA ASP A 551 22.14 18.63 -12.63
C ASP A 551 22.11 17.99 -14.03
N PHE A 552 20.92 17.89 -14.63
CA PHE A 552 20.70 17.34 -15.97
C PHE A 552 20.51 18.41 -17.04
N TYR A 553 20.49 19.69 -16.66
CA TYR A 553 20.35 20.80 -17.61
C TYR A 553 21.50 20.81 -18.63
N GLY A 554 22.72 20.45 -18.23
CA GLY A 554 23.86 20.33 -19.16
C GLY A 554 23.66 19.32 -20.29
N TYR A 555 22.86 18.26 -20.09
CA TYR A 555 22.50 17.31 -21.15
C TYR A 555 21.42 17.87 -22.09
N ALA A 556 20.54 18.73 -21.60
CA ALA A 556 19.64 19.48 -22.48
C ALA A 556 20.41 20.49 -23.34
N GLN A 557 21.51 21.05 -22.80
CA GLN A 557 22.38 21.97 -23.53
C GLN A 557 23.19 21.29 -24.65
N SER A 558 23.40 19.97 -24.60
CA SER A 558 24.16 19.27 -25.65
C SER A 558 23.38 19.15 -26.96
N HIS A 559 22.06 19.26 -26.94
CA HIS A 559 21.22 19.32 -28.14
C HIS A 559 20.97 20.78 -28.53
N ARG A 560 21.71 21.29 -29.52
CA ARG A 560 21.72 22.73 -29.89
C ARG A 560 20.32 23.31 -30.08
N ALA A 561 19.49 22.71 -30.93
CA ALA A 561 18.16 23.26 -31.22
C ALA A 561 17.22 23.26 -30.00
N PHE A 562 17.45 22.35 -29.04
CA PHE A 562 16.65 22.25 -27.82
C PHE A 562 17.14 23.24 -26.76
N ASN A 563 18.46 23.44 -26.68
CA ASN A 563 19.08 24.51 -25.92
C ASN A 563 18.56 25.88 -26.37
N ASP A 564 18.57 26.15 -27.68
CA ASP A 564 18.12 27.43 -28.25
C ASP A 564 16.62 27.66 -27.95
N ALA A 565 15.81 26.60 -27.95
CA ALA A 565 14.40 26.67 -27.58
C ALA A 565 14.20 26.96 -26.07
N LEU A 566 15.05 26.42 -25.21
CA LEU A 566 15.00 26.62 -23.76
C LEU A 566 15.67 27.91 -23.30
N GLU A 567 16.52 28.51 -24.12
CA GLU A 567 17.22 29.76 -23.81
C GLU A 567 16.20 30.87 -23.53
N ASN A 568 16.35 31.56 -22.39
CA ASN A 568 15.41 32.54 -21.85
C ASN A 568 13.99 32.01 -21.54
N ASN A 569 13.73 30.71 -21.66
CA ASN A 569 12.44 30.05 -21.40
C ASN A 569 12.45 29.14 -20.17
N CYS A 570 13.55 29.12 -19.41
CA CYS A 570 13.67 28.42 -18.15
C CYS A 570 13.31 29.30 -16.94
N LEU A 571 12.51 28.77 -16.02
CA LEU A 571 12.23 29.31 -14.70
C LEU A 571 12.92 28.46 -13.64
N ASN A 572 13.88 29.05 -12.94
CA ASN A 572 14.64 28.37 -11.90
C ASN A 572 13.88 28.37 -10.58
N LEU A 573 13.55 27.17 -10.09
CA LEU A 573 12.89 26.94 -8.81
C LEU A 573 13.94 26.77 -7.70
N GLY A 574 14.24 27.88 -7.02
CA GLY A 574 15.14 27.92 -5.86
C GLY A 574 14.51 27.41 -4.55
N PRO A 575 15.24 27.41 -3.42
CA PRO A 575 14.66 27.20 -2.09
C PRO A 575 13.53 28.21 -1.82
N MET A 576 12.60 27.86 -0.92
CA MET A 576 11.58 28.83 -0.49
C MET A 576 12.24 29.97 0.28
N ASN A 577 11.82 31.20 0.03
CA ASN A 577 12.23 32.36 0.82
C ASN A 577 11.41 32.46 2.13
N GLU A 578 11.83 33.33 3.07
CA GLU A 578 11.17 33.46 4.38
C GLU A 578 9.68 33.85 4.28
N GLN A 579 9.32 34.66 3.28
CA GLN A 579 7.93 35.06 3.04
C GLN A 579 7.08 33.87 2.55
N GLU A 580 7.59 33.10 1.60
CA GLU A 580 6.98 31.85 1.11
C GLU A 580 6.82 30.81 2.24
N LEU A 581 7.79 30.76 3.18
CA LEU A 581 7.73 29.90 4.37
C LEU A 581 6.71 30.40 5.41
N GLN A 582 6.59 31.72 5.60
CA GLN A 582 5.61 32.33 6.50
C GLN A 582 4.17 32.13 5.99
N GLU A 583 3.92 32.35 4.70
CA GLU A 583 2.64 32.07 4.04
C GLU A 583 2.26 30.59 4.18
N ARG A 584 3.24 29.69 4.04
CA ARG A 584 3.07 28.27 4.34
C ARG A 584 2.73 28.00 5.81
N SER A 585 3.34 28.70 6.77
CA SER A 585 3.11 28.48 8.22
C SER A 585 1.75 29.00 8.71
N HIS A 586 1.28 30.13 8.18
CA HIS A 586 0.04 30.79 8.58
C HIS A 586 -1.21 29.95 8.26
N VAL A 587 -1.16 29.16 7.19
CA VAL A 587 -2.27 28.28 6.77
C VAL A 587 -2.24 26.93 7.49
N LEU A 588 -1.09 26.51 8.03
CA LEU A 588 -0.91 25.18 8.63
C LEU A 588 -1.08 25.14 10.15
N HIS A 589 -1.31 26.28 10.83
CA HIS A 589 -1.30 26.37 12.31
C HIS A 589 -0.09 25.66 12.97
N ILE A 590 1.05 25.66 12.29
CA ILE A 590 2.32 25.19 12.84
C ILE A 590 3.03 26.43 13.39
N PRO A 591 3.41 26.50 14.69
CA PRO A 591 4.16 27.62 15.20
C PRO A 591 5.49 27.72 14.43
N ALA A 592 5.82 28.93 13.96
CA ALA A 592 7.10 29.19 13.32
C ALA A 592 8.23 28.86 14.32
N VAL A 593 9.00 27.80 14.03
CA VAL A 593 10.24 27.52 14.75
C VAL A 593 11.27 28.51 14.24
N SER A 594 11.57 29.51 15.07
CA SER A 594 12.67 30.45 14.86
C SER A 594 14.00 29.71 14.91
N HIS A 595 14.78 29.84 13.83
CA HIS A 595 16.24 29.70 13.85
C HIS A 595 16.85 30.98 13.31
#